data_AF-A0A095A127-F1
#
_entry.id   AF-A0A095A127-F1
#
_cell.length_a   1.000
_cell.length_b   1.000
_cell.length_c   1.000
_cell.angle_alpha   90.00
_cell.angle_beta   90.00
_cell.angle_gamma   90.00
#
_symmetry.space_group_name_H-M   'P 1'
#
loop_
_entity.id
_entity.type
_entity.pdbx_description
1 polymer ?
#
loop_
_entity_poly.entity_id
_entity_poly.type
_entity_poly.pdbx_seq_one_letter_code
_entity_poly.pdbx_strand_id
1 'polypeptide(L)'
;LLNFPNIRRNQPDGLRRLSREMQACSLTLEQMNYVSDLNSSRTIETMVLKLPTHIQQEWLKVAYKIIRGGREPLFTDLVEFVKEQAEIANTRYGLLVTGDPSNRNQRQSMADTKR
;
A
#
# COMPACT_ATOMS: atom_id res chain seq x y z
N LEU A 1 17.17 -10.51 -0.08
CA LEU A 1 16.37 -9.52 0.68
C LEU A 1 15.74 -8.54 -0.31
N LEU A 2 14.42 -8.52 -0.40
CA LEU A 2 13.69 -7.69 -1.38
C LEU A 2 13.88 -6.19 -1.08
N ASN A 3 14.44 -5.46 -2.04
CA ASN A 3 14.83 -4.06 -1.85
C ASN A 3 13.78 -3.10 -2.43
N PHE A 4 12.61 -3.04 -1.79
CA PHE A 4 11.58 -2.05 -2.15
C PHE A 4 11.97 -0.64 -1.69
N PRO A 5 11.71 0.41 -2.51
CA PRO A 5 12.00 1.78 -2.13
C PRO A 5 11.08 2.25 -0.99
N ASN A 6 11.61 3.11 -0.11
CA ASN A 6 10.81 3.77 0.92
C ASN A 6 9.77 4.70 0.29
N ILE A 7 8.49 4.53 0.65
CA ILE A 7 7.44 5.44 0.21
C ILE A 7 7.55 6.75 0.99
N ARG A 8 7.87 7.84 0.30
CA ARG A 8 7.82 9.19 0.89
C ARG A 8 6.37 9.63 1.12
N ARG A 9 6.15 10.41 2.19
CA ARG A 9 4.86 10.65 2.83
C ARG A 9 3.76 11.33 1.98
N ASN A 10 4.04 11.84 0.78
CA ASN A 10 3.11 12.64 -0.03
C ASN A 10 3.10 12.27 -1.53
N GLN A 11 3.20 10.99 -1.89
CA GLN A 11 3.13 10.56 -3.30
C GLN A 11 2.03 9.51 -3.47
N PRO A 12 0.82 9.89 -3.94
CA PRO A 12 -0.24 8.91 -4.25
C PRO A 12 0.20 7.85 -5.26
N ASP A 13 1.16 8.18 -6.13
CA ASP A 13 1.78 7.24 -7.07
C ASP A 13 2.70 6.21 -6.40
N GLY A 14 3.24 6.52 -5.21
CA GLY A 14 4.15 5.65 -4.46
C GLY A 14 3.47 4.38 -3.94
N LEU A 15 2.26 4.52 -3.38
CA LEU A 15 1.46 3.36 -2.92
C LEU A 15 0.98 2.51 -4.09
N ARG A 16 0.53 3.13 -5.19
CA ARG A 16 0.16 2.37 -6.40
C ARG A 16 1.35 1.60 -6.98
N ARG A 17 2.54 2.23 -7.03
CA ARG A 17 3.76 1.59 -7.51
C ARG A 17 4.16 0.43 -6.61
N LEU A 18 4.17 0.62 -5.28
CA LEU A 18 4.47 -0.44 -4.33
C LEU A 18 3.47 -1.60 -4.43
N SER A 19 2.17 -1.31 -4.51
CA SER A 19 1.13 -2.33 -4.69
C SER A 19 1.41 -3.22 -5.89
N ARG A 20 1.71 -2.62 -7.06
CA ARG A 20 2.07 -3.38 -8.27
C ARG A 20 3.35 -4.21 -8.09
N GLU A 21 4.38 -3.64 -7.47
CA GLU A 21 5.64 -4.36 -7.22
C GLU A 21 5.45 -5.53 -6.25
N MET A 22 4.62 -5.38 -5.21
CA MET A 22 4.32 -6.43 -4.25
C MET A 22 3.47 -7.56 -4.87
N GLN A 23 2.50 -7.22 -5.72
CA GLN A 23 1.73 -8.20 -6.49
C GLN A 23 2.62 -9.02 -7.43
N ALA A 24 3.49 -8.34 -8.20
CA ALA A 24 4.45 -9.02 -9.07
C ALA A 24 5.38 -9.94 -8.27
N CYS A 25 5.85 -9.48 -7.10
CA CYS A 25 6.69 -10.26 -6.21
C CYS A 25 5.99 -11.51 -5.65
N SER A 26 4.71 -11.42 -5.27
CA SER A 26 3.92 -12.57 -4.81
C SER A 26 3.83 -13.62 -5.92
N LEU A 27 3.42 -13.21 -7.13
CA LEU A 27 3.26 -14.09 -8.28
C LEU A 27 4.56 -14.80 -8.67
N THR A 28 5.68 -14.07 -8.73
CA THR A 28 6.98 -14.66 -9.10
C THR A 28 7.48 -15.64 -8.03
N LEU A 29 7.38 -15.31 -6.75
CA LEU A 29 7.92 -16.16 -5.68
C LEU A 29 7.01 -17.36 -5.36
N GLU A 30 5.71 -17.25 -5.61
CA GLU A 30 4.79 -18.40 -5.65
C GLU A 30 5.21 -19.39 -6.74
N GLN A 31 5.48 -18.91 -7.97
CA GLN A 31 5.94 -19.75 -9.08
C GLN A 31 7.30 -20.41 -8.82
N MET A 32 8.16 -19.77 -8.03
CA MET A 32 9.47 -20.28 -7.64
C MET A 32 9.45 -21.12 -6.35
N ASN A 33 8.27 -21.39 -5.78
CA ASN A 33 8.05 -22.17 -4.55
C ASN A 33 8.72 -21.59 -3.28
N TYR A 34 8.91 -20.27 -3.20
CA TYR A 34 9.49 -19.55 -2.05
C TYR A 34 8.42 -18.93 -1.12
N VAL A 35 7.22 -19.50 -1.10
CA VAL A 35 6.08 -18.98 -0.33
C VAL A 35 6.37 -18.92 1.18
N SER A 36 7.16 -19.86 1.72
CA SER A 36 7.58 -19.86 3.12
C SER A 36 8.44 -18.64 3.49
N ASP A 37 9.33 -18.22 2.59
CA ASP A 37 10.23 -17.09 2.82
C ASP A 37 9.47 -15.76 2.81
N LEU A 38 8.47 -15.67 1.94
CA LEU A 38 7.52 -14.56 1.88
C LEU A 38 6.70 -14.44 3.18
N ASN A 39 6.20 -15.58 3.68
CA ASN A 39 5.38 -15.63 4.88
C ASN A 39 6.21 -15.58 6.19
N SER A 40 7.52 -15.43 6.11
CA SER A 40 8.33 -15.21 7.30
C SER A 40 8.01 -13.86 7.95
N SER A 41 7.88 -13.85 9.28
CA SER A 41 7.59 -12.63 10.05
C SER A 41 8.57 -11.51 9.73
N ARG A 42 9.86 -11.84 9.54
CA ARG A 42 10.91 -10.88 9.14
C ARG A 42 10.58 -10.16 7.82
N THR A 43 10.14 -10.90 6.80
CA THR A 43 9.79 -10.31 5.49
C THR A 43 8.60 -9.37 5.66
N ILE A 44 7.55 -9.83 6.32
CA ILE A 44 6.32 -9.05 6.56
C ILE A 44 6.63 -7.77 7.35
N GLU A 45 7.33 -7.88 8.48
CA GLU A 45 7.75 -6.74 9.31
C GLU A 45 8.57 -5.72 8.52
N THR A 46 9.54 -6.20 7.73
CA THR A 46 10.38 -5.33 6.88
C THR A 46 9.53 -4.54 5.88
N MET A 47 8.51 -5.17 5.28
CA MET A 47 7.62 -4.48 4.34
C MET A 47 6.73 -3.47 5.04
N VAL A 48 6.16 -3.83 6.18
CA VAL A 48 5.31 -2.91 6.98
C VAL A 48 6.10 -1.67 7.36
N LEU A 49 7.35 -1.82 7.82
CA LEU A 49 8.21 -0.68 8.20
C LEU A 49 8.53 0.27 7.05
N LYS A 50 8.42 -0.17 5.78
CA LYS A 50 8.61 0.69 4.59
C LYS A 50 7.36 1.50 4.22
N LEU A 51 6.20 1.18 4.81
CA LEU A 51 4.96 1.91 4.57
C LEU A 51 4.94 3.24 5.33
N PRO A 52 4.17 4.25 4.88
CA PRO A 52 3.93 5.46 5.67
C PRO A 52 3.28 5.15 7.02
N THR A 53 3.62 5.89 8.08
CA THR A 53 3.16 5.62 9.46
C THR A 53 1.64 5.47 9.61
N HIS A 54 0.84 6.28 8.90
CA HIS A 54 -0.62 6.16 8.95
C HIS A 54 -1.11 4.83 8.35
N ILE A 55 -0.46 4.37 7.27
CA ILE A 55 -0.75 3.06 6.67
C ILE A 55 -0.30 1.92 7.58
N GLN A 56 0.83 2.06 8.29
CA GLN A 56 1.25 1.08 9.30
C GLN A 56 0.22 0.92 10.42
N GLN A 57 -0.38 2.03 10.86
CA GLN A 57 -1.43 2.02 11.89
C GLN A 57 -2.72 1.35 11.39
N GLU A 58 -3.10 1.54 10.13
CA GLU A 58 -4.23 0.82 9.54
C GLU A 58 -3.93 -0.68 9.38
N TRP A 59 -2.71 -1.03 8.96
CA TRP A 59 -2.27 -2.43 8.88
C TRP A 59 -2.34 -3.12 10.24
N LEU A 60 -1.91 -2.46 11.32
CA LEU A 60 -1.98 -3.00 12.69
C LEU A 60 -3.40 -3.47 13.03
N LYS A 61 -4.43 -2.70 12.66
CA LYS A 61 -5.84 -3.07 12.90
C LYS A 61 -6.25 -4.31 12.10
N VAL A 62 -5.79 -4.42 10.85
CA VAL A 62 -6.07 -5.58 9.98
C VAL A 62 -5.36 -6.82 10.50
N ALA A 63 -4.06 -6.72 10.79
CA ALA A 63 -3.26 -7.80 11.36
C ALA A 63 -3.84 -8.30 12.70
N TYR A 64 -4.27 -7.38 13.57
CA TYR A 64 -4.94 -7.75 14.82
C TYR A 64 -6.21 -8.59 14.58
N LYS A 65 -7.05 -8.22 13.60
CA LYS A 65 -8.25 -9.00 13.25
C LYS A 65 -7.91 -10.38 12.71
N ILE A 66 -6.87 -10.48 11.89
CA ILE A 66 -6.37 -11.75 11.34
C ILE A 66 -5.93 -12.69 12.47
N ILE A 67 -5.10 -12.18 13.39
CA ILE A 67 -4.60 -12.93 14.55
C ILE A 67 -5.75 -13.37 15.45
N ARG A 68 -6.71 -12.48 15.72
CA ARG A 68 -7.94 -12.81 16.46
C ARG A 68 -8.77 -13.90 15.79
N GLY A 69 -8.67 -14.05 14.47
CA GLY A 69 -9.28 -15.12 13.69
C GLY A 69 -8.51 -16.45 13.71
N GLY A 70 -7.39 -16.54 14.44
CA GLY A 70 -6.66 -17.80 14.64
C GLY A 70 -5.60 -18.12 13.59
N ARG A 71 -5.20 -17.15 12.75
CA ARG A 71 -4.10 -17.31 11.80
C ARG A 71 -3.12 -16.15 11.89
N GLU A 72 -1.86 -16.38 11.54
CA GLU A 72 -0.90 -15.31 11.37
C GLU A 72 -1.17 -14.53 10.06
N PRO A 73 -0.82 -13.23 10.01
CA PRO A 73 -0.82 -12.48 8.75
C PRO A 73 0.18 -13.08 7.77
N LEU A 74 -0.25 -13.21 6.52
CA LEU A 74 0.57 -13.71 5.42
C LEU A 74 0.99 -12.56 4.50
N PHE A 75 1.96 -12.83 3.63
CA PHE A 75 2.39 -11.84 2.64
C PHE A 75 1.24 -11.42 1.72
N THR A 76 0.36 -12.34 1.34
CA THR A 76 -0.81 -12.09 0.50
C THR A 76 -1.81 -11.13 1.15
N ASP A 77 -1.98 -11.20 2.46
CA ASP A 77 -2.83 -10.24 3.18
C ASP A 77 -2.28 -8.83 3.12
N LEU A 78 -0.95 -8.70 3.24
CA LEU A 78 -0.28 -7.41 3.15
C LEU A 78 -0.37 -6.86 1.72
N VAL A 79 -0.27 -7.72 0.70
CA VAL A 79 -0.45 -7.35 -0.71
C VAL A 79 -1.86 -6.79 -0.96
N GLU A 80 -2.90 -7.52 -0.54
CA GLU A 80 -4.29 -7.06 -0.70
C GLU A 80 -4.56 -5.78 0.10
N PHE A 81 -4.03 -5.68 1.31
CA PHE A 81 -4.14 -4.46 2.10
C PHE A 81 -3.48 -3.26 1.40
N VAL A 82 -2.25 -3.38 0.91
CA VAL A 82 -1.55 -2.26 0.24
C VAL A 82 -2.26 -1.86 -1.05
N LYS A 83 -2.85 -2.82 -1.78
CA LYS A 83 -3.70 -2.57 -2.94
C LYS A 83 -4.96 -1.79 -2.55
N GLU A 84 -5.67 -2.20 -1.51
CA GLU A 84 -6.85 -1.49 -1.01
C GLU A 84 -6.51 -0.07 -0.57
N GLN A 85 -5.40 0.13 0.16
CA GLN A 85 -4.93 1.47 0.54
C GLN A 85 -4.60 2.35 -0.67
N ALA A 86 -4.01 1.77 -1.72
CA ALA A 86 -3.76 2.48 -2.96
C ALA A 86 -5.08 2.87 -3.65
N GLU A 87 -6.07 1.97 -3.69
CA GLU A 87 -7.39 2.27 -4.25
C GLU A 87 -8.11 3.37 -3.46
N ILE A 88 -8.13 3.27 -2.12
CA ILE A 88 -8.69 4.28 -1.21
C ILE A 88 -8.05 5.65 -1.44
N ALA A 89 -6.71 5.71 -1.51
CA ALA A 89 -5.98 6.95 -1.75
C ALA A 89 -6.33 7.61 -3.09
N ASN A 90 -6.71 6.83 -4.10
CA ASN A 90 -7.11 7.33 -5.42
C ASN A 90 -8.60 7.70 -5.53
N THR A 91 -9.42 7.44 -4.50
CA THR A 91 -10.80 7.91 -4.47
C THR A 91 -10.86 9.44 -4.37
N ARG A 92 -12.03 10.02 -4.70
CA ARG A 92 -12.26 11.47 -4.52
C ARG A 92 -11.93 11.92 -3.10
N TYR A 93 -12.28 11.13 -2.09
CA TYR A 93 -12.01 11.47 -0.68
C TYR A 93 -10.55 11.21 -0.30
N GLY A 94 -9.92 10.15 -0.81
CA GLY A 94 -8.50 9.89 -0.63
C GLY A 94 -7.62 11.02 -1.16
N LEU A 95 -7.98 11.59 -2.32
CA LEU A 95 -7.30 12.76 -2.89
C LEU A 95 -7.49 14.04 -2.07
N LEU A 96 -8.56 14.17 -1.28
CA LEU A 96 -8.71 15.30 -0.36
C LEU A 96 -7.70 15.26 0.78
N VAL A 97 -7.32 14.05 1.22
CA VAL A 97 -6.41 13.79 2.34
C VAL A 97 -4.95 13.69 1.90
N THR A 98 -4.70 13.10 0.73
CA THR A 98 -3.35 12.80 0.22
C THR A 98 -2.89 13.74 -0.90
N GLY A 99 -3.81 14.48 -1.52
CA GLY A 99 -3.49 15.39 -2.61
C GLY A 99 -2.74 16.62 -2.13
N ASP A 100 -1.65 16.95 -2.83
CA ASP A 100 -0.91 18.20 -2.64
C ASP A 100 -1.87 19.40 -2.84
N PRO A 101 -1.98 20.33 -1.88
CA PRO A 101 -2.79 21.54 -2.02
C PRO A 101 -2.49 22.29 -3.33
N SER A 102 -1.26 22.21 -3.83
CA SER A 102 -0.79 22.88 -5.04
C SER A 102 -1.47 22.38 -6.31
N ASN A 103 -1.94 21.12 -6.33
CA ASN A 103 -2.58 20.50 -7.49
C ASN A 103 -4.10 20.72 -7.54
N ARG A 104 -4.71 21.25 -6.46
CA ARG A 104 -6.13 21.66 -6.48
C ARG A 104 -6.36 22.83 -7.44
N ASN A 105 -5.45 23.79 -7.47
CA ASN A 105 -5.60 25.01 -8.27
C ASN A 105 -5.62 24.73 -9.79
N GLN A 106 -4.94 23.68 -10.25
CA GLN A 106 -4.88 23.34 -11.67
C GLN A 106 -6.11 22.54 -12.15
N ARG A 107 -6.77 21.78 -11.26
CA ARG A 107 -8.03 21.10 -11.58
C ARG A 107 -9.24 22.02 -11.49
N GLN A 108 -9.23 23.00 -10.59
CA GLN A 108 -10.25 24.04 -10.53
C GLN A 108 -10.25 24.89 -11.82
N SER A 109 -9.06 25.27 -12.33
CA SER A 109 -8.97 26.11 -13.54
C SER A 109 -9.50 25.42 -14.81
N MET A 110 -9.37 24.10 -14.93
CA MET A 110 -9.93 23.34 -16.05
C MET A 110 -11.45 23.18 -15.98
N ALA A 111 -12.05 23.24 -14.79
CA ALA A 111 -13.50 23.23 -14.61
C ALA A 111 -14.12 24.62 -14.93
N ASP A 112 -13.41 25.70 -14.61
CA ASP A 112 -13.89 27.07 -14.82
C ASP A 112 -13.72 27.56 -16.27
N THR A 113 -12.83 26.95 -17.07
CA THR A 113 -12.61 27.33 -18.49
C THR A 113 -13.67 26.72 -19.43
N LYS A 114 -14.67 25.99 -18.91
CA LYS A 114 -15.77 25.41 -19.69
C LYS A 114 -17.14 26.08 -19.45
N ARG A 115 -17.18 27.29 -18.91
CA ARG A 115 -18.42 28.08 -18.76
C ARG A 115 -18.49 29.26 -19.71
#